data_AF-A0A2M9LKE7-F1
#
_entry.id   AF-A0A2M9LKE7-F1
#
_cell.length_a   1.000
_cell.length_b   1.000
_cell.length_c   1.000
_cell.angle_alpha   90.00
_cell.angle_beta   90.00
_cell.angle_gamma   90.00
#
_symmetry.space_group_name_H-M   'P 1'
#
loop_
_entity.id
_entity.type
_entity.pdbx_description
1 polymer ?
#
loop_
_entity_poly.entity_id
_entity_poly.type
_entity_poly.pdbx_seq_one_letter_code
_entity_poly.pdbx_strand_id
1 'polypeptide(L)'
;MGERLYIRQFMWAYQPHFRILVKSRVKSTLEAIGFTGNPDVVLVGFRAAGEHEFDVCIEPEDGPYSPDDLGQVRQRAVALYDDHPDRNMMHSVAHLHEQRHRELRDRMRANALEEAFEAMPREQGRKFFSSGSVRVDDYEVHVVISIDKAALGDVPQIKTEERDRFSVHQSLVHAVIREALGRSARSLFIPDAGSGLFLDGTDEIVRSATEAMVRSMLYCAGFWFGSENHLLLSSLSALPYEGRPGAGRLVIAKQNHPAIEVFLRLKRPVEMRNVQAVRKLLEASGSQSDLLSDGESVYGLGVVKPDYDADSESVFAVSFTARGVWEFSHAGEVLLTMRDGIPHLPARVLDEEYFEDLLDRFFPEADHDALREAALAAGKHRHGAMLIISGDAAGEAERLSPQSWSIEPTRLTSELLTQLTDMDGAMLVDPHGRCHAIGVILDGTAHGRGDPARGSRFNNAIRYLDSDRPPAIVVVYSSDGVINILPQLHPRIEKQIVIDAINCYLAAASAESLKLKGCNEAWDAVKSLCFYLSSAQCEALNRARARVDEWEERNRTLRIIKSDLEPDPDMNDSYWL
;
A
#
# COMPACT_ATOMS: atom_id res chain seq x y z
N MET A 1 38.13 -27.09 6.53
CA MET A 1 38.33 -26.51 5.19
C MET A 1 36.96 -26.01 4.77
N GLY A 2 36.65 -24.73 5.02
CA GLY A 2 35.30 -24.19 4.92
C GLY A 2 34.83 -24.15 3.47
N GLU A 3 33.64 -24.69 3.20
CA GLU A 3 32.97 -24.55 1.91
C GLU A 3 32.66 -23.06 1.69
N ARG A 4 33.37 -22.43 0.74
CA ARG A 4 32.93 -21.16 0.16
C ARG A 4 31.52 -21.39 -0.38
N LEU A 5 30.53 -20.60 0.04
CA LEU A 5 29.20 -20.63 -0.56
C LEU A 5 29.33 -20.33 -2.04
N TYR A 6 29.27 -21.39 -2.84
CA TYR A 6 29.27 -21.33 -4.28
C TYR A 6 27.83 -21.11 -4.71
N ILE A 7 27.56 -20.04 -5.45
CA ILE A 7 26.27 -19.85 -6.12
C ILE A 7 26.21 -20.95 -7.18
N ARG A 8 25.30 -21.92 -7.04
CA ARG A 8 25.20 -23.07 -7.95
C ARG A 8 24.48 -22.68 -9.24
N GLN A 9 23.39 -21.93 -9.12
CA GLN A 9 22.63 -21.32 -10.20
C GLN A 9 23.15 -19.91 -10.45
N PHE A 10 24.41 -19.85 -10.88
CA PHE A 10 25.12 -18.60 -11.12
C PHE A 10 24.63 -17.90 -12.38
N MET A 11 23.98 -16.75 -12.22
CA MET A 11 23.69 -15.79 -13.29
C MET A 11 24.74 -14.68 -13.32
N TRP A 12 25.03 -14.08 -12.15
CA TRP A 12 26.16 -13.16 -11.93
C TRP A 12 26.49 -13.06 -10.44
N ALA A 13 27.64 -12.46 -10.10
CA ALA A 13 28.19 -12.49 -8.74
C ALA A 13 27.33 -11.80 -7.66
N TYR A 14 26.57 -10.76 -8.04
CA TYR A 14 25.82 -9.91 -7.10
C TYR A 14 24.31 -10.19 -7.08
N GLN A 15 23.85 -11.28 -7.70
CA GLN A 15 22.43 -11.65 -7.75
C GLN A 15 21.72 -11.66 -6.38
N PRO A 16 22.32 -12.16 -5.27
CA PRO A 16 21.61 -12.18 -3.99
C PRO A 16 21.50 -10.78 -3.38
N HIS A 17 22.54 -9.95 -3.55
CA HIS A 17 22.52 -8.56 -3.07
C HIS A 17 21.48 -7.74 -3.84
N PHE A 18 21.45 -7.88 -5.16
CA PHE A 18 20.47 -7.23 -6.00
C PHE A 18 19.04 -7.56 -5.57
N ARG A 19 18.72 -8.84 -5.39
CA ARG A 19 17.40 -9.30 -4.93
C ARG A 19 17.00 -8.67 -3.60
N ILE A 20 17.89 -8.69 -2.61
CA ILE A 20 17.62 -8.15 -1.26
C ILE A 20 17.35 -6.65 -1.34
N LEU A 21 18.13 -5.91 -2.14
CA LEU A 21 17.95 -4.48 -2.34
C LEU A 21 16.59 -4.16 -2.98
N VAL A 22 16.21 -4.89 -4.03
CA VAL A 22 14.88 -4.75 -4.66
C VAL A 22 13.77 -5.04 -3.64
N LYS A 23 13.86 -6.15 -2.89
CA LYS A 23 12.85 -6.52 -1.88
C LYS A 23 12.66 -5.42 -0.83
N SER A 24 13.76 -4.92 -0.27
CA SER A 24 13.71 -3.84 0.72
C SER A 24 13.07 -2.58 0.14
N ARG A 25 13.38 -2.23 -1.12
CA ARG A 25 12.84 -1.04 -1.76
C ARG A 25 11.35 -1.15 -2.03
N VAL A 26 10.91 -2.29 -2.58
CA VAL A 26 9.50 -2.54 -2.86
C VAL A 26 8.69 -2.45 -1.58
N LYS A 27 9.17 -3.07 -0.49
CA LYS A 27 8.56 -2.97 0.83
C LYS A 27 8.37 -1.51 1.29
N SER A 28 9.44 -0.73 1.34
CA SER A 28 9.35 0.67 1.78
C SER A 28 8.49 1.55 0.86
N THR A 29 8.41 1.21 -0.44
CA THR A 29 7.59 1.96 -1.42
C THR A 29 6.11 1.68 -1.26
N LEU A 30 5.74 0.44 -0.97
CA LEU A 30 4.36 0.08 -0.65
C LEU A 30 3.93 0.67 0.70
N GLU A 31 4.78 0.62 1.71
CA GLU A 31 4.52 1.23 3.02
C GLU A 31 4.31 2.76 2.91
N ALA A 32 5.07 3.44 2.04
CA ALA A 32 4.96 4.89 1.84
C ALA A 32 3.59 5.33 1.30
N ILE A 33 2.90 4.47 0.54
CA ILE A 33 1.52 4.74 0.06
C ILE A 33 0.44 4.21 1.02
N GLY A 34 0.83 3.64 2.16
CA GLY A 34 -0.09 3.05 3.14
C GLY A 34 -0.54 1.63 2.80
N PHE A 35 0.24 0.86 2.04
CA PHE A 35 -0.07 -0.52 1.69
C PHE A 35 0.85 -1.53 2.39
N THR A 36 0.27 -2.55 3.03
CA THR A 36 0.99 -3.67 3.63
C THR A 36 0.54 -4.97 2.94
N GLY A 37 1.38 -5.53 2.08
CA GLY A 37 1.05 -6.76 1.33
C GLY A 37 2.19 -7.78 1.27
N ASN A 38 3.07 -7.77 2.28
CA ASN A 38 4.20 -8.70 2.45
C ASN A 38 4.95 -9.02 1.15
N PRO A 39 5.58 -8.03 0.49
CA PRO A 39 6.22 -8.26 -0.79
C PRO A 39 7.42 -9.22 -0.69
N ASP A 40 7.53 -10.11 -1.67
CA ASP A 40 8.72 -10.93 -1.88
C ASP A 40 9.25 -10.80 -3.30
N VAL A 41 10.54 -11.10 -3.48
CA VAL A 41 11.24 -10.92 -4.76
C VAL A 41 12.01 -12.17 -5.13
N VAL A 42 11.85 -12.60 -6.38
CA VAL A 42 12.57 -13.69 -7.01
C VAL A 42 13.18 -13.18 -8.31
N LEU A 43 14.40 -13.61 -8.63
CA LEU A 43 15.02 -13.38 -9.93
C LEU A 43 15.01 -14.71 -10.69
N VAL A 44 14.63 -14.65 -11.97
CA VAL A 44 14.56 -15.82 -12.84
C VAL A 44 15.36 -15.56 -14.10
N GLY A 45 16.46 -16.29 -14.27
CA GLY A 45 17.33 -16.21 -15.42
C GLY A 45 17.08 -17.33 -16.41
N PHE A 46 16.80 -17.01 -17.66
CA PHE A 46 16.77 -17.98 -18.75
C PHE A 46 18.09 -17.95 -19.51
N ARG A 47 18.78 -19.09 -19.62
CA ARG A 47 20.04 -19.19 -20.38
C ARG A 47 19.82 -18.78 -21.83
N ALA A 48 20.58 -17.81 -22.32
CA ALA A 48 20.51 -17.35 -23.71
C ALA A 48 21.85 -17.39 -24.46
N ALA A 49 22.98 -17.62 -23.78
CA ALA A 49 24.22 -18.08 -24.41
C ALA A 49 25.05 -18.90 -23.41
N GLY A 50 26.21 -19.40 -23.86
CA GLY A 50 27.11 -20.20 -23.05
C GLY A 50 26.63 -21.63 -22.80
N GLU A 51 27.55 -22.49 -22.37
CA GLU A 51 27.25 -23.84 -21.89
C GLU A 51 27.26 -23.83 -20.36
N HIS A 52 26.06 -23.85 -19.78
CA HIS A 52 25.85 -23.86 -18.33
C HIS A 52 25.04 -25.08 -17.89
N GLU A 53 25.20 -25.51 -16.63
CA GLU A 53 24.46 -26.63 -16.03
C GLU A 53 22.94 -26.39 -16.03
N PHE A 54 22.52 -25.14 -15.83
CA PHE A 54 21.12 -24.77 -15.69
C PHE A 54 20.60 -23.98 -16.90
N ASP A 55 19.49 -24.43 -17.48
CA ASP A 55 18.75 -23.67 -18.50
C ASP A 55 17.89 -22.54 -17.91
N VAL A 56 17.49 -22.73 -16.65
CA VAL A 56 16.76 -21.77 -15.83
C VAL A 56 17.46 -21.67 -14.48
N CYS A 57 17.82 -20.45 -14.08
CA CYS A 57 18.37 -20.15 -12.77
C CYS A 57 17.32 -19.37 -11.96
N ILE A 58 17.25 -19.65 -10.66
CA ILE A 58 16.38 -18.96 -9.71
C ILE A 58 17.22 -18.44 -8.55
N GLU A 59 17.11 -17.14 -8.28
CA GLU A 59 17.63 -16.52 -7.06
C GLU A 59 16.42 -16.04 -6.24
N PRO A 60 16.23 -16.56 -5.03
CA PRO A 60 17.21 -17.30 -4.23
C PRO A 60 17.16 -18.83 -4.37
N GLU A 61 18.33 -19.47 -4.48
CA GLU A 61 18.47 -20.91 -4.81
C GLU A 61 17.84 -21.87 -3.81
N ASP A 62 17.97 -21.58 -2.53
CA ASP A 62 17.50 -22.37 -1.41
C ASP A 62 16.05 -22.02 -1.04
N GLY A 63 15.23 -21.73 -2.06
CA GLY A 63 13.91 -21.12 -1.92
C GLY A 63 12.78 -22.11 -2.01
N PRO A 64 11.53 -21.64 -2.00
CA PRO A 64 10.41 -22.51 -2.29
C PRO A 64 10.46 -23.01 -3.75
N TYR A 65 11.12 -22.29 -4.65
CA TYR A 65 11.12 -22.59 -6.09
C TYR A 65 12.39 -23.31 -6.55
N SER A 66 12.23 -24.16 -7.55
CA SER A 66 13.30 -24.87 -8.26
C SER A 66 13.20 -24.63 -9.77
N PRO A 67 14.30 -24.76 -10.53
CA PRO A 67 14.28 -24.64 -11.99
C PRO A 67 13.23 -25.53 -12.68
N ASP A 68 12.98 -26.73 -12.13
CA ASP A 68 12.01 -27.68 -12.67
C ASP A 68 10.57 -27.13 -12.63
N ASP A 69 10.25 -26.34 -11.61
CA ASP A 69 8.93 -25.67 -11.49
C ASP A 69 8.65 -24.72 -12.66
N LEU A 70 9.72 -24.23 -13.33
CA LEU A 70 9.65 -23.26 -14.43
C LEU A 70 10.00 -23.86 -15.79
N GLY A 71 10.18 -25.17 -15.89
CA GLY A 71 10.61 -25.85 -17.12
C GLY A 71 9.67 -25.64 -18.32
N GLN A 72 8.38 -25.38 -18.08
CA GLN A 72 7.36 -25.17 -19.12
C GLN A 72 7.20 -23.70 -19.55
N VAL A 73 7.84 -22.75 -18.86
CA VAL A 73 7.63 -21.31 -19.11
C VAL A 73 8.00 -20.93 -20.55
N ARG A 74 9.09 -21.50 -21.10
CA ARG A 74 9.50 -21.23 -22.49
C ARG A 74 8.45 -21.68 -23.51
N GLN A 75 7.89 -22.89 -23.32
CA GLN A 75 6.86 -23.40 -24.21
C GLN A 75 5.57 -22.57 -24.11
N ARG A 76 5.17 -22.23 -22.87
CA ARG A 76 3.99 -21.39 -22.63
C ARG A 76 4.14 -19.99 -23.22
N ALA A 77 5.32 -19.38 -23.11
CA ALA A 77 5.62 -18.07 -23.70
C ALA A 77 5.47 -18.06 -25.24
N VAL A 78 5.89 -19.14 -25.91
CA VAL A 78 5.71 -19.29 -27.36
C VAL A 78 4.23 -19.39 -27.73
N ALA A 79 3.45 -20.19 -26.99
CA ALA A 79 2.01 -20.29 -27.20
C ALA A 79 1.31 -18.93 -27.01
N LEU A 80 1.63 -18.20 -25.94
CA LEU A 80 1.11 -16.85 -25.69
C LEU A 80 1.47 -15.87 -26.81
N TYR A 81 2.70 -15.93 -27.33
CA TYR A 81 3.11 -15.11 -28.48
C TYR A 81 2.35 -15.45 -29.76
N ASP A 82 2.14 -16.74 -30.02
CA ASP A 82 1.45 -17.19 -31.23
C ASP A 82 -0.05 -16.83 -31.22
N ASP A 83 -0.67 -16.80 -30.04
CA ASP A 83 -2.07 -16.42 -29.85
C ASP A 83 -2.28 -14.89 -29.74
N HIS A 84 -1.21 -14.10 -29.59
CA HIS A 84 -1.32 -12.65 -29.32
C HIS A 84 -1.77 -11.85 -30.57
N PRO A 85 -2.74 -10.92 -30.46
CA PRO A 85 -3.23 -10.13 -31.60
C PRO A 85 -2.14 -9.35 -32.37
N ASP A 86 -1.17 -8.78 -31.66
CA ASP A 86 -0.06 -8.02 -32.25
C ASP A 86 1.01 -8.89 -32.96
N ARG A 87 0.91 -10.22 -32.91
CA ARG A 87 1.80 -11.12 -33.65
C ARG A 87 1.78 -10.84 -35.15
N ASN A 88 0.62 -10.50 -35.69
CA ASN A 88 0.44 -10.26 -37.12
C ASN A 88 0.63 -8.79 -37.51
N MET A 89 1.07 -7.92 -36.57
CA MET A 89 1.31 -6.51 -36.85
C MET A 89 2.62 -6.31 -37.61
N MET A 90 2.52 -5.73 -38.80
CA MET A 90 3.71 -5.41 -39.61
C MET A 90 4.15 -3.97 -39.39
N HIS A 91 5.45 -3.78 -39.19
CA HIS A 91 6.07 -2.46 -39.14
C HIS A 91 6.91 -2.28 -40.42
N SER A 92 6.74 -1.15 -41.10
CA SER A 92 7.41 -0.86 -42.37
C SER A 92 8.93 -0.77 -42.26
N VAL A 93 9.45 -0.57 -41.05
CA VAL A 93 10.88 -0.44 -40.77
C VAL A 93 11.37 -1.73 -40.12
N ALA A 94 12.28 -2.45 -40.79
CA ALA A 94 12.72 -3.80 -40.40
C ALA A 94 13.26 -3.88 -38.96
N HIS A 95 14.13 -2.94 -38.54
CA HIS A 95 14.67 -2.95 -37.17
C HIS A 95 13.58 -2.71 -36.12
N LEU A 96 12.58 -1.85 -36.40
CA LEU A 96 11.44 -1.63 -35.50
C LEU A 96 10.54 -2.86 -35.46
N HIS A 97 10.34 -3.54 -36.59
CA HIS A 97 9.57 -4.79 -36.64
C HIS A 97 10.21 -5.87 -35.77
N GLU A 98 11.51 -6.11 -35.94
CA GLU A 98 12.25 -7.09 -35.14
C GLU A 98 12.26 -6.72 -33.64
N GLN A 99 12.48 -5.45 -33.31
CA GLN A 99 12.45 -4.96 -31.94
C GLN A 99 11.07 -5.17 -31.29
N ARG A 100 9.98 -4.81 -31.98
CA ARG A 100 8.62 -4.98 -31.46
C ARG A 100 8.26 -6.43 -31.22
N HIS A 101 8.65 -7.34 -32.12
CA HIS A 101 8.45 -8.77 -31.89
C HIS A 101 9.33 -9.33 -30.78
N ARG A 102 10.54 -8.79 -30.59
CA ARG A 102 11.40 -9.16 -29.46
C ARG A 102 10.77 -8.72 -28.13
N GLU A 103 10.35 -7.47 -28.03
CA GLU A 103 9.62 -6.92 -26.88
C GLU A 103 8.35 -7.73 -26.57
N LEU A 104 7.59 -8.11 -27.60
CA LEU A 104 6.39 -8.92 -27.42
C LEU A 104 6.72 -10.32 -26.88
N ARG A 105 7.72 -11.02 -27.44
CA ARG A 105 8.13 -12.34 -26.93
C ARG A 105 8.62 -12.27 -25.49
N ASP A 106 9.38 -11.24 -25.15
CA ASP A 106 9.85 -11.02 -23.80
C ASP A 106 8.70 -10.78 -22.81
N ARG A 107 7.71 -9.96 -23.21
CA ARG A 107 6.47 -9.75 -22.45
C ARG A 107 5.68 -11.05 -22.27
N MET A 108 5.56 -11.87 -23.30
CA MET A 108 4.86 -13.16 -23.20
C MET A 108 5.59 -14.16 -22.29
N ARG A 109 6.91 -14.08 -22.21
CA ARG A 109 7.69 -14.85 -21.22
C ARG A 109 7.47 -14.35 -19.80
N ALA A 110 7.41 -13.04 -19.59
CA ALA A 110 7.06 -12.45 -18.30
C ALA A 110 5.65 -12.91 -17.86
N ASN A 111 4.66 -12.88 -18.76
CA ASN A 111 3.30 -13.36 -18.47
C ASN A 111 3.26 -14.88 -18.18
N ALA A 112 3.97 -15.69 -18.97
CA ALA A 112 4.08 -17.13 -18.73
C ALA A 112 4.74 -17.44 -17.38
N LEU A 113 5.66 -16.59 -16.93
CA LEU A 113 6.30 -16.69 -15.62
C LEU A 113 5.32 -16.34 -14.49
N GLU A 114 4.54 -15.26 -14.63
CA GLU A 114 3.45 -14.90 -13.72
C GLU A 114 2.44 -16.07 -13.60
N GLU A 115 1.98 -16.65 -14.72
CA GLU A 115 1.08 -17.81 -14.74
C GLU A 115 1.69 -19.05 -14.05
N ALA A 116 2.97 -19.33 -14.28
CA ALA A 116 3.63 -20.50 -13.71
C ALA A 116 3.73 -20.43 -12.18
N PHE A 117 4.04 -19.26 -11.62
CA PHE A 117 4.03 -19.05 -10.18
C PHE A 117 2.63 -19.14 -9.59
N GLU A 118 1.64 -18.48 -10.21
CA GLU A 118 0.26 -18.47 -9.72
C GLU A 118 -0.42 -19.85 -9.78
N ALA A 119 0.02 -20.73 -10.70
CA ALA A 119 -0.48 -22.09 -10.79
C ALA A 119 0.04 -23.02 -9.66
N MET A 120 1.06 -22.61 -8.91
CA MET A 120 1.64 -23.46 -7.86
C MET A 120 0.68 -23.53 -6.65
N PRO A 121 0.35 -24.74 -6.15
CA PRO A 121 -0.57 -24.87 -5.01
C PRO A 121 -0.14 -24.10 -3.75
N ARG A 122 1.17 -23.98 -3.52
CA ARG A 122 1.75 -23.24 -2.39
C ARG A 122 1.64 -21.71 -2.51
N GLU A 123 1.30 -21.19 -3.69
CA GLU A 123 1.26 -19.75 -3.99
C GLU A 123 -0.16 -19.22 -4.25
N GLN A 124 -1.21 -20.00 -3.97
CA GLN A 124 -2.60 -19.60 -4.23
C GLN A 124 -3.03 -18.29 -3.55
N GLY A 125 -2.38 -17.92 -2.45
CA GLY A 125 -2.61 -16.67 -1.71
C GLY A 125 -1.82 -15.46 -2.21
N ARG A 126 -1.00 -15.59 -3.26
CA ARG A 126 -0.13 -14.53 -3.76
C ARG A 126 -0.47 -14.13 -5.19
N LYS A 127 -0.20 -12.87 -5.54
CA LYS A 127 -0.25 -12.34 -6.91
C LYS A 127 1.18 -12.06 -7.37
N PHE A 128 1.51 -12.40 -8.61
CA PHE A 128 2.86 -12.24 -9.15
C PHE A 128 2.90 -11.20 -10.27
N PHE A 129 4.01 -10.46 -10.32
CA PHE A 129 4.29 -9.44 -11.32
C PHE A 129 5.73 -9.59 -11.80
N SER A 130 5.93 -9.68 -13.10
CA SER A 130 7.24 -9.86 -13.72
C SER A 130 7.64 -8.64 -14.55
N SER A 131 8.93 -8.29 -14.51
CA SER A 131 9.53 -7.34 -15.44
C SER A 131 9.76 -7.98 -16.81
N GLY A 132 10.03 -7.16 -17.83
CA GLY A 132 10.76 -7.65 -19.00
C GLY A 132 12.14 -8.18 -18.61
N SER A 133 12.73 -9.03 -19.44
CA SER A 133 14.08 -9.54 -19.17
C SER A 133 15.16 -8.53 -19.52
N VAL A 134 16.27 -8.63 -18.80
CA VAL A 134 17.52 -7.93 -19.13
C VAL A 134 18.61 -8.96 -19.29
N ARG A 135 19.43 -8.79 -20.33
CA ARG A 135 20.59 -9.63 -20.56
C ARG A 135 21.67 -9.29 -19.53
N VAL A 136 21.96 -10.23 -18.63
CA VAL A 136 23.06 -10.17 -17.65
C VAL A 136 23.95 -11.38 -17.91
N ASP A 137 25.18 -11.11 -18.35
CA ASP A 137 26.11 -12.13 -18.83
C ASP A 137 25.45 -13.13 -19.80
N ASP A 138 25.31 -14.38 -19.39
CA ASP A 138 24.78 -15.47 -20.19
C ASP A 138 23.28 -15.76 -20.02
N TYR A 139 22.59 -14.98 -19.19
CA TYR A 139 21.17 -15.15 -18.86
C TYR A 139 20.32 -13.93 -19.22
N GLU A 140 19.08 -14.18 -19.62
CA GLU A 140 18.01 -13.18 -19.69
C GLU A 140 17.24 -13.22 -18.36
N VAL A 141 17.46 -12.21 -17.52
CA VAL A 141 17.01 -12.17 -16.13
C VAL A 141 15.72 -11.35 -16.01
N HIS A 142 14.68 -11.97 -15.48
CA HIS A 142 13.45 -11.34 -15.03
C HIS A 142 13.52 -11.04 -13.54
N VAL A 143 12.98 -9.89 -13.13
CA VAL A 143 12.65 -9.60 -11.73
C VAL A 143 11.19 -9.93 -11.53
N VAL A 144 10.88 -10.69 -10.48
CA VAL A 144 9.50 -11.08 -10.13
C VAL A 144 9.21 -10.58 -8.73
N ILE A 145 8.13 -9.83 -8.58
CA ILE A 145 7.61 -9.36 -7.30
C ILE A 145 6.32 -10.12 -7.03
N SER A 146 6.15 -10.63 -5.81
CA SER A 146 4.88 -11.18 -5.35
C SER A 146 4.36 -10.44 -4.12
N ILE A 147 3.05 -10.31 -3.99
CA ILE A 147 2.36 -9.71 -2.83
C ILE A 147 1.13 -10.54 -2.47
N ASP A 148 0.58 -10.30 -1.27
CA ASP A 148 -0.62 -10.96 -0.79
C ASP A 148 -1.85 -10.59 -1.63
N LYS A 149 -2.54 -11.60 -2.15
CA LYS A 149 -3.66 -11.44 -3.09
C LYS A 149 -4.89 -10.83 -2.43
N ALA A 150 -5.15 -11.19 -1.17
CA ALA A 150 -6.27 -10.63 -0.39
C ALA A 150 -6.08 -9.13 -0.16
N ALA A 151 -4.92 -8.73 0.36
CA ALA A 151 -4.58 -7.32 0.58
C ALA A 151 -4.68 -6.49 -0.71
N LEU A 152 -4.24 -7.02 -1.86
CA LEU A 152 -4.39 -6.35 -3.15
C LEU A 152 -5.86 -6.19 -3.57
N GLY A 153 -6.71 -7.16 -3.25
CA GLY A 153 -8.15 -7.15 -3.52
C GLY A 153 -8.89 -6.05 -2.76
N ASP A 154 -8.43 -5.71 -1.56
CA ASP A 154 -9.04 -4.70 -0.68
C ASP A 154 -8.70 -3.26 -1.09
N VAL A 155 -7.76 -3.08 -2.04
CA VAL A 155 -7.37 -1.76 -2.54
C VAL A 155 -8.38 -1.26 -3.57
N PRO A 156 -8.84 0.00 -3.47
CA PRO A 156 -9.67 0.62 -4.50
C PRO A 156 -9.03 0.54 -5.89
N GLN A 157 -9.75 -0.04 -6.85
CA GLN A 157 -9.20 -0.33 -8.16
C GLN A 157 -10.28 -0.38 -9.25
N ILE A 158 -9.87 -0.05 -10.47
CA ILE A 158 -10.69 -0.26 -11.66
C ILE A 158 -10.48 -1.68 -12.23
N LYS A 159 -11.44 -2.18 -13.00
CA LYS A 159 -11.45 -3.50 -13.63
C LYS A 159 -10.66 -3.53 -14.94
N THR A 160 -10.57 -2.41 -15.67
CA THR A 160 -9.88 -2.37 -16.96
C THR A 160 -8.37 -2.63 -16.80
N GLU A 161 -7.89 -3.74 -17.34
CA GLU A 161 -6.45 -4.07 -17.43
C GLU A 161 -5.81 -3.55 -18.73
N GLU A 162 -6.61 -3.47 -19.80
CA GLU A 162 -6.17 -3.01 -21.11
C GLU A 162 -7.31 -2.24 -21.80
N ARG A 163 -6.97 -1.14 -22.46
CA ARG A 163 -7.90 -0.38 -23.32
C ARG A 163 -7.19 0.01 -24.61
N ASP A 164 -7.81 -0.28 -25.75
CA ASP A 164 -7.24 0.00 -27.08
C ASP A 164 -5.77 -0.46 -27.23
N ARG A 165 -5.43 -1.61 -26.65
CA ARG A 165 -4.07 -2.21 -26.61
C ARG A 165 -3.05 -1.49 -25.72
N PHE A 166 -3.48 -0.55 -24.90
CA PHE A 166 -2.66 0.07 -23.87
C PHE A 166 -2.98 -0.55 -22.50
N SER A 167 -1.94 -1.02 -21.81
CA SER A 167 -2.07 -1.50 -20.44
C SER A 167 -2.48 -0.37 -19.51
N VAL A 168 -3.40 -0.67 -18.61
CA VAL A 168 -3.98 0.26 -17.64
C VAL A 168 -3.55 -0.15 -16.24
N HIS A 169 -3.09 0.82 -15.45
CA HIS A 169 -2.82 0.59 -14.03
C HIS A 169 -4.12 0.68 -13.22
N GLN A 170 -4.59 -0.45 -12.71
CA GLN A 170 -5.88 -0.57 -12.02
C GLN A 170 -5.94 0.18 -10.69
N SER A 171 -4.81 0.24 -9.97
CA SER A 171 -4.68 0.96 -8.69
C SER A 171 -3.29 1.56 -8.51
N LEU A 172 -3.12 2.35 -7.45
CA LEU A 172 -1.82 2.90 -7.08
C LEU A 172 -0.79 1.80 -6.77
N VAL A 173 -1.22 0.70 -6.12
CA VAL A 173 -0.36 -0.45 -5.82
C VAL A 173 0.14 -1.10 -7.10
N HIS A 174 -0.74 -1.33 -8.08
CA HIS A 174 -0.34 -1.86 -9.40
C HIS A 174 0.68 -0.96 -10.09
N ALA A 175 0.48 0.36 -10.06
CA ALA A 175 1.42 1.31 -10.65
C ALA A 175 2.77 1.31 -9.94
N VAL A 176 2.78 1.26 -8.59
CA VAL A 176 4.02 1.19 -7.79
C VAL A 176 4.81 -0.06 -8.10
N ILE A 177 4.17 -1.23 -8.15
CA ILE A 177 4.84 -2.49 -8.46
C ILE A 177 5.43 -2.45 -9.88
N ARG A 178 4.66 -1.98 -10.88
CA ARG A 178 5.14 -1.90 -12.27
C ARG A 178 6.29 -0.90 -12.42
N GLU A 179 6.26 0.24 -11.73
CA GLU A 179 7.38 1.19 -11.74
C GLU A 179 8.63 0.63 -11.04
N ALA A 180 8.45 -0.06 -9.90
CA ALA A 180 9.53 -0.73 -9.20
C ALA A 180 10.17 -1.83 -10.05
N LEU A 181 9.38 -2.66 -10.75
CA LEU A 181 9.86 -3.65 -11.71
C LEU A 181 10.64 -2.99 -12.85
N GLY A 182 10.09 -1.93 -13.45
CA GLY A 182 10.73 -1.20 -14.54
C GLY A 182 12.09 -0.61 -14.13
N ARG A 183 12.17 -0.02 -12.94
CA ARG A 183 13.43 0.50 -12.39
C ARG A 183 14.43 -0.62 -12.06
N SER A 184 13.94 -1.73 -11.52
CA SER A 184 14.77 -2.90 -11.24
C SER A 184 15.33 -3.54 -12.51
N ALA A 185 14.53 -3.66 -13.57
CA ALA A 185 15.03 -4.11 -14.86
C ALA A 185 16.09 -3.13 -15.43
N ARG A 186 15.85 -1.82 -15.32
CA ARG A 186 16.83 -0.82 -15.77
C ARG A 186 18.15 -0.90 -15.00
N SER A 187 18.13 -1.18 -13.70
CA SER A 187 19.35 -1.29 -12.90
C SER A 187 20.19 -2.53 -13.22
N LEU A 188 19.60 -3.57 -13.82
CA LEU A 188 20.35 -4.73 -14.34
C LEU A 188 21.26 -4.40 -15.53
N PHE A 189 21.06 -3.27 -16.23
CA PHE A 189 22.01 -2.81 -17.26
C PHE A 189 23.31 -2.24 -16.68
N ILE A 190 23.34 -1.93 -15.38
CA ILE A 190 24.54 -1.42 -14.71
C ILE A 190 25.49 -2.61 -14.48
N PRO A 191 26.77 -2.51 -14.87
CA PRO A 191 27.75 -3.55 -14.58
C PRO A 191 27.77 -3.91 -13.09
N ASP A 192 27.87 -5.20 -12.78
CA ASP A 192 27.86 -5.71 -11.41
C ASP A 192 26.62 -5.24 -10.61
N ALA A 193 25.43 -5.29 -11.21
CA ALA A 193 24.18 -4.90 -10.58
C ALA A 193 24.01 -5.54 -9.20
N GLY A 194 23.85 -4.72 -8.15
CA GLY A 194 23.83 -5.16 -6.74
C GLY A 194 25.16 -5.02 -5.99
N SER A 195 26.24 -4.57 -6.66
CA SER A 195 27.52 -4.26 -6.02
C SER A 195 27.53 -2.95 -5.23
N GLY A 196 26.62 -2.02 -5.54
CA GLY A 196 26.46 -0.71 -4.86
C GLY A 196 25.06 -0.51 -4.26
N LEU A 197 24.93 0.48 -3.36
CA LEU A 197 23.67 0.82 -2.66
C LEU A 197 22.77 1.80 -3.45
N PHE A 198 22.91 1.90 -4.78
CA PHE A 198 22.18 2.88 -5.57
C PHE A 198 20.79 2.37 -5.94
N LEU A 199 19.78 2.84 -5.22
CA LEU A 199 18.38 2.71 -5.60
C LEU A 199 17.74 4.08 -5.50
N ASP A 200 16.93 4.42 -6.49
CA ASP A 200 16.13 5.66 -6.51
C ASP A 200 15.33 5.82 -5.21
N GLY A 201 15.08 7.06 -4.83
CA GLY A 201 14.31 7.39 -3.63
C GLY A 201 12.89 6.82 -3.72
N THR A 202 12.38 6.30 -2.60
CA THR A 202 11.01 5.78 -2.47
C THR A 202 9.98 6.77 -3.06
N ASP A 203 10.12 8.04 -2.70
CA ASP A 203 9.24 9.13 -3.14
C ASP A 203 9.22 9.29 -4.67
N GLU A 204 10.33 9.03 -5.35
CA GLU A 204 10.42 9.18 -6.80
C GLU A 204 9.68 8.06 -7.53
N ILE A 205 9.78 6.83 -7.00
CA ILE A 205 9.03 5.66 -7.50
C ILE A 205 7.53 5.94 -7.32
N VAL A 206 7.15 6.35 -6.12
CA VAL A 206 5.76 6.66 -5.76
C VAL A 206 5.18 7.78 -6.63
N ARG A 207 5.92 8.86 -6.86
CA ARG A 207 5.50 9.96 -7.75
C ARG A 207 5.33 9.51 -9.20
N SER A 208 6.29 8.73 -9.71
CA SER A 208 6.24 8.21 -11.09
C SER A 208 5.08 7.23 -11.30
N ALA A 209 4.85 6.36 -10.30
CA ALA A 209 3.70 5.45 -10.28
C ALA A 209 2.37 6.22 -10.26
N THR A 210 2.27 7.28 -9.47
CA THR A 210 1.09 8.16 -9.44
C THR A 210 0.83 8.79 -10.79
N GLU A 211 1.87 9.29 -11.46
CA GLU A 211 1.74 9.82 -12.81
C GLU A 211 1.23 8.75 -13.79
N ALA A 212 1.79 7.55 -13.75
CA ALA A 212 1.41 6.45 -14.63
C ALA A 212 -0.05 6.01 -14.41
N MET A 213 -0.48 5.91 -13.15
CA MET A 213 -1.86 5.59 -12.77
C MET A 213 -2.83 6.65 -13.27
N VAL A 214 -2.61 7.92 -12.92
CA VAL A 214 -3.48 9.03 -13.33
C VAL A 214 -3.53 9.12 -14.86
N ARG A 215 -2.40 8.97 -15.54
CA ARG A 215 -2.37 8.94 -17.01
C ARG A 215 -3.22 7.81 -17.59
N SER A 216 -3.15 6.61 -17.03
CA SER A 216 -3.93 5.45 -17.49
C SER A 216 -5.43 5.67 -17.31
N MET A 217 -5.84 6.28 -16.19
CA MET A 217 -7.25 6.56 -15.91
C MET A 217 -7.79 7.69 -16.78
N LEU A 218 -7.00 8.74 -17.01
CA LEU A 218 -7.38 9.80 -17.94
C LEU A 218 -7.45 9.30 -19.39
N TYR A 219 -6.58 8.36 -19.75
CA TYR A 219 -6.66 7.66 -21.02
C TYR A 219 -7.99 6.92 -21.17
N CYS A 220 -8.42 6.20 -20.13
CA CYS A 220 -9.74 5.58 -20.08
C CYS A 220 -10.91 6.58 -20.23
N ALA A 221 -10.73 7.80 -19.75
CA ALA A 221 -11.69 8.91 -19.92
C ALA A 221 -11.70 9.53 -21.34
N GLY A 222 -10.81 9.07 -22.23
CA GLY A 222 -10.65 9.56 -23.60
C GLY A 222 -9.57 10.64 -23.77
N PHE A 223 -8.71 10.86 -22.78
CA PHE A 223 -7.61 11.83 -22.86
C PHE A 223 -6.27 11.16 -23.18
N TRP A 224 -5.82 11.32 -24.44
CA TRP A 224 -4.66 10.61 -24.99
C TRP A 224 -3.31 11.26 -24.64
N PHE A 225 -3.29 12.58 -24.43
CA PHE A 225 -2.05 13.37 -24.36
C PHE A 225 -1.89 14.09 -23.03
N GLY A 226 -1.71 13.31 -21.97
CA GLY A 226 -1.53 13.81 -20.61
C GLY A 226 -0.19 13.44 -20.01
N SER A 227 0.70 14.41 -19.80
CA SER A 227 1.86 14.30 -18.92
C SER A 227 1.66 15.23 -17.72
N GLU A 228 2.21 14.88 -16.56
CA GLU A 228 2.24 15.77 -15.38
C GLU A 228 0.85 16.21 -14.85
N ASN A 229 -0.24 15.52 -15.22
CA ASN A 229 -1.59 15.89 -14.77
C ASN A 229 -1.72 15.89 -13.25
N HIS A 230 -1.05 14.97 -12.57
CA HIS A 230 -0.98 14.95 -11.11
C HIS A 230 -0.39 16.25 -10.52
N LEU A 231 0.64 16.84 -11.15
CA LEU A 231 1.20 18.13 -10.76
C LEU A 231 0.25 19.29 -11.05
N LEU A 232 -0.49 19.22 -12.15
CA LEU A 232 -1.49 20.22 -12.50
C LEU A 232 -2.65 20.22 -11.49
N LEU A 233 -3.15 19.05 -11.11
CA LEU A 233 -4.15 18.88 -10.06
C LEU A 233 -3.62 19.36 -8.71
N SER A 234 -2.37 19.06 -8.36
CA SER A 234 -1.73 19.58 -7.15
C SER A 234 -1.57 21.11 -7.18
N SER A 235 -1.32 21.70 -8.35
CA SER A 235 -1.28 23.16 -8.50
C SER A 235 -2.66 23.80 -8.29
N LEU A 236 -3.72 23.15 -8.78
CA LEU A 236 -5.11 23.57 -8.58
C LEU A 236 -5.57 23.45 -7.12
N SER A 237 -5.10 22.43 -6.38
CA SER A 237 -5.41 22.26 -4.95
C SER A 237 -4.64 23.25 -4.08
N ALA A 238 -3.41 23.63 -4.47
CA ALA A 238 -2.56 24.52 -3.69
C ALA A 238 -2.94 26.01 -3.84
N LEU A 239 -3.54 26.40 -4.97
CA LEU A 239 -3.86 27.79 -5.29
C LEU A 239 -5.12 28.26 -4.53
N PRO A 240 -5.03 29.26 -3.62
CA PRO A 240 -6.21 29.84 -2.98
C PRO A 240 -6.99 30.74 -3.95
N TYR A 241 -8.28 30.91 -3.70
CA TYR A 241 -9.11 31.90 -4.38
C TYR A 241 -9.76 32.84 -3.36
N GLU A 242 -9.57 34.15 -3.51
CA GLU A 242 -10.06 35.17 -2.57
C GLU A 242 -9.67 34.90 -1.09
N GLY A 243 -8.51 34.26 -0.88
CA GLY A 243 -7.99 33.92 0.45
C GLY A 243 -8.60 32.66 1.08
N ARG A 244 -9.56 32.00 0.43
CA ARG A 244 -10.15 30.73 0.90
C ARG A 244 -9.41 29.52 0.32
N PRO A 245 -9.29 28.41 1.08
CA PRO A 245 -8.81 27.16 0.52
C PRO A 245 -9.75 26.69 -0.60
N GLY A 246 -9.17 26.28 -1.73
CA GLY A 246 -9.94 25.88 -2.90
C GLY A 246 -10.69 24.58 -2.64
N ALA A 247 -12.03 24.63 -2.65
CA ALA A 247 -12.90 23.47 -2.69
C ALA A 247 -13.54 23.35 -4.07
N GLY A 248 -14.02 22.16 -4.43
CA GLY A 248 -14.76 21.97 -5.67
C GLY A 248 -14.52 20.61 -6.30
N ARG A 249 -15.23 20.32 -7.38
CA ARG A 249 -15.14 19.03 -8.06
C ARG A 249 -15.06 19.22 -9.57
N LEU A 250 -14.12 18.50 -10.16
CA LEU A 250 -13.82 18.46 -11.59
C LEU A 250 -14.13 17.06 -12.12
N VAL A 251 -15.08 16.96 -13.04
CA VAL A 251 -15.39 15.72 -13.77
C VAL A 251 -14.62 15.71 -15.08
N ILE A 252 -13.94 14.59 -15.33
CA ILE A 252 -13.15 14.37 -16.54
C ILE A 252 -13.82 13.28 -17.37
N ALA A 253 -14.24 13.65 -18.56
CA ALA A 253 -14.86 12.77 -19.54
C ALA A 253 -14.75 13.36 -20.94
N LYS A 254 -14.68 12.52 -21.97
CA LYS A 254 -14.72 12.93 -23.37
C LYS A 254 -15.85 13.93 -23.65
N GLN A 255 -15.59 14.93 -24.49
CA GLN A 255 -16.64 15.87 -24.90
C GLN A 255 -17.85 15.14 -25.49
N ASN A 256 -19.05 15.56 -25.08
CA ASN A 256 -20.33 14.98 -25.50
C ASN A 256 -20.52 13.50 -25.08
N HIS A 257 -19.84 13.05 -24.01
CA HIS A 257 -20.09 11.74 -23.41
C HIS A 257 -21.57 11.60 -23.03
N PRO A 258 -22.25 10.49 -23.38
CA PRO A 258 -23.70 10.34 -23.21
C PRO A 258 -24.15 10.39 -21.74
N ALA A 259 -23.27 10.01 -20.82
CA ALA A 259 -23.51 10.05 -19.37
C ALA A 259 -23.24 11.43 -18.73
N ILE A 260 -22.90 12.45 -19.51
CA ILE A 260 -22.69 13.82 -18.99
C ILE A 260 -23.83 14.71 -19.43
N GLU A 261 -24.52 15.31 -18.47
CA GLU A 261 -25.48 16.37 -18.72
C GLU A 261 -24.81 17.73 -18.52
N VAL A 262 -24.80 18.55 -19.57
CA VAL A 262 -24.14 19.87 -19.56
C VAL A 262 -25.17 20.95 -19.34
N PHE A 263 -25.10 21.66 -18.22
CA PHE A 263 -25.99 22.78 -17.88
C PHE A 263 -25.51 24.10 -18.48
N LEU A 264 -24.18 24.31 -18.44
CA LEU A 264 -23.54 25.52 -18.95
C LEU A 264 -22.35 25.13 -19.81
N ARG A 265 -22.30 25.64 -21.04
CA ARG A 265 -21.16 25.42 -21.95
C ARG A 265 -20.43 26.72 -22.21
N LEU A 266 -19.11 26.70 -22.03
CA LEU A 266 -18.25 27.82 -22.37
C LEU A 266 -18.15 27.94 -23.88
N LYS A 267 -18.37 29.14 -24.42
CA LYS A 267 -18.19 29.42 -25.86
C LYS A 267 -16.74 29.24 -26.30
N ARG A 268 -15.79 29.48 -25.40
CA ARG A 268 -14.35 29.25 -25.56
C ARG A 268 -13.89 28.41 -24.38
N PRO A 269 -13.56 27.13 -24.58
CA PRO A 269 -12.99 26.29 -23.53
C PRO A 269 -11.72 26.92 -22.93
N VAL A 270 -11.45 26.63 -21.66
CA VAL A 270 -10.27 27.13 -20.95
C VAL A 270 -9.28 25.98 -20.81
N GLU A 271 -8.06 26.16 -21.32
CA GLU A 271 -7.00 25.17 -21.18
C GLU A 271 -6.74 24.82 -19.71
N MET A 272 -6.64 23.54 -19.41
CA MET A 272 -6.37 23.02 -18.06
C MET A 272 -5.09 23.61 -17.47
N ARG A 273 -4.09 23.91 -18.33
CA ARG A 273 -2.81 24.54 -17.94
C ARG A 273 -2.95 25.97 -17.43
N ASN A 274 -4.07 26.66 -17.73
CA ASN A 274 -4.37 27.97 -17.15
C ASN A 274 -4.95 27.80 -15.74
N VAL A 275 -4.08 27.42 -14.80
CA VAL A 275 -4.43 27.08 -13.40
C VAL A 275 -5.27 28.17 -12.75
N GLN A 276 -4.96 29.45 -12.98
CA GLN A 276 -5.73 30.58 -12.40
C GLN A 276 -7.16 30.66 -12.94
N ALA A 277 -7.34 30.49 -14.25
CA ALA A 277 -8.66 30.53 -14.86
C ALA A 277 -9.51 29.31 -14.48
N VAL A 278 -8.89 28.11 -14.48
CA VAL A 278 -9.55 26.88 -14.04
C VAL A 278 -9.94 26.97 -12.56
N ARG A 279 -9.04 27.44 -11.69
CA ARG A 279 -9.33 27.67 -10.26
C ARG A 279 -10.52 28.61 -10.07
N LYS A 280 -10.61 29.70 -10.84
CA LYS A 280 -11.75 30.62 -10.81
C LYS A 280 -13.05 29.95 -11.25
N LEU A 281 -13.02 29.13 -12.30
CA LEU A 281 -14.20 28.40 -12.78
C LEU A 281 -14.64 27.32 -11.79
N LEU A 282 -13.70 26.71 -11.08
CA LEU A 282 -13.96 25.67 -10.10
C LEU A 282 -14.77 26.19 -8.90
N GLU A 283 -14.73 27.50 -8.60
CA GLU A 283 -15.61 28.16 -7.63
C GLU A 283 -17.10 28.09 -8.00
N ALA A 284 -17.42 27.83 -9.27
CA ALA A 284 -18.80 27.60 -9.71
C ALA A 284 -19.27 26.15 -9.50
N SER A 285 -18.38 25.24 -9.09
CA SER A 285 -18.75 23.87 -8.72
C SER A 285 -19.32 23.81 -7.30
N GLY A 286 -20.27 22.90 -7.06
CA GLY A 286 -20.98 22.80 -5.78
C GLY A 286 -21.92 21.59 -5.75
N SER A 287 -22.91 21.61 -4.86
CA SER A 287 -23.84 20.48 -4.66
C SER A 287 -24.72 20.15 -5.87
N GLN A 288 -24.87 21.09 -6.82
CA GLN A 288 -25.76 20.94 -7.97
C GLN A 288 -25.03 20.74 -9.30
N SER A 289 -23.73 21.04 -9.38
CA SER A 289 -22.97 20.90 -10.63
C SER A 289 -21.47 20.87 -10.39
N ASP A 290 -20.78 20.10 -11.21
CA ASP A 290 -19.33 19.96 -11.24
C ASP A 290 -18.73 20.70 -12.45
N LEU A 291 -17.45 21.05 -12.35
CA LEU A 291 -16.70 21.57 -13.49
C LEU A 291 -16.40 20.42 -14.47
N LEU A 292 -16.59 20.64 -15.76
CA LEU A 292 -16.42 19.59 -16.78
C LEU A 292 -15.16 19.84 -17.63
N SER A 293 -14.34 18.80 -17.77
CA SER A 293 -13.12 18.80 -18.58
C SER A 293 -13.02 17.55 -19.45
N ASP A 294 -12.39 17.67 -20.61
CA ASP A 294 -12.02 16.55 -21.48
C ASP A 294 -10.58 16.08 -21.26
N GLY A 295 -9.93 16.59 -20.22
CA GLY A 295 -8.53 16.34 -19.89
C GLY A 295 -7.58 17.44 -20.39
N GLU A 296 -7.91 18.12 -21.49
CA GLU A 296 -7.11 19.21 -22.05
C GLU A 296 -7.70 20.58 -21.70
N SER A 297 -9.02 20.70 -21.77
CA SER A 297 -9.73 21.95 -21.57
C SER A 297 -11.00 21.75 -20.75
N VAL A 298 -11.26 22.73 -19.88
CA VAL A 298 -12.54 22.92 -19.22
C VAL A 298 -13.54 23.48 -20.23
N TYR A 299 -14.65 22.79 -20.43
CA TYR A 299 -15.65 23.16 -21.44
C TYR A 299 -17.00 23.61 -20.85
N GLY A 300 -17.26 23.42 -19.55
CA GLY A 300 -18.55 23.78 -18.98
C GLY A 300 -18.76 23.35 -17.53
N LEU A 301 -20.02 23.43 -17.09
CA LEU A 301 -20.53 22.91 -15.82
C LEU A 301 -21.68 21.92 -16.11
N GLY A 302 -21.78 20.89 -15.29
CA GLY A 302 -22.82 19.88 -15.43
C GLY A 302 -22.68 18.76 -14.42
N VAL A 303 -23.30 17.62 -14.69
CA VAL A 303 -23.31 16.46 -13.80
C VAL A 303 -23.12 15.16 -14.57
N VAL A 304 -22.60 14.16 -13.86
CA VAL A 304 -22.69 12.77 -14.30
C VAL A 304 -24.11 12.30 -14.06
N LYS A 305 -24.74 11.73 -15.08
CA LYS A 305 -26.11 11.22 -14.98
C LYS A 305 -26.17 10.01 -14.05
N PRO A 306 -27.27 9.81 -13.30
CA PRO A 306 -27.41 8.66 -12.40
C PRO A 306 -27.41 7.29 -13.11
N ASP A 307 -27.68 7.25 -14.42
CA ASP A 307 -27.68 6.05 -15.25
C ASP A 307 -26.32 5.75 -15.88
N TYR A 308 -25.24 6.40 -15.41
CA TYR A 308 -23.88 6.11 -15.82
C TYR A 308 -23.50 4.66 -15.48
N ASP A 309 -23.08 3.91 -16.52
CA ASP A 309 -22.53 2.58 -16.36
C ASP A 309 -21.10 2.64 -15.80
N ALA A 310 -20.95 2.29 -14.52
CA ALA A 310 -19.66 2.27 -13.84
C ALA A 310 -18.66 1.32 -14.52
N ASP A 311 -19.11 0.20 -15.08
CA ASP A 311 -18.24 -0.80 -15.73
C ASP A 311 -17.57 -0.26 -17.01
N SER A 312 -18.08 0.84 -17.58
CA SER A 312 -17.45 1.50 -18.73
C SER A 312 -16.13 2.21 -18.38
N GLU A 313 -15.95 2.60 -17.11
CA GLU A 313 -14.74 3.27 -16.60
C GLU A 313 -14.26 4.42 -17.50
N SER A 314 -15.20 5.24 -17.98
CA SER A 314 -14.97 6.34 -18.94
C SER A 314 -15.15 7.72 -18.33
N VAL A 315 -15.55 7.80 -17.06
CA VAL A 315 -15.76 9.04 -16.32
C VAL A 315 -15.02 8.96 -14.98
N PHE A 316 -14.21 9.98 -14.71
CA PHE A 316 -13.46 10.13 -13.45
C PHE A 316 -13.73 11.50 -12.85
N ALA A 317 -13.54 11.64 -11.55
CA ALA A 317 -13.72 12.90 -10.85
C ALA A 317 -12.56 13.20 -9.92
N VAL A 318 -12.17 14.48 -9.88
CA VAL A 318 -11.20 15.03 -8.95
C VAL A 318 -11.92 15.93 -7.97
N SER A 319 -11.85 15.60 -6.69
CA SER A 319 -12.43 16.40 -5.61
C SER A 319 -11.31 17.16 -4.90
N PHE A 320 -11.41 18.48 -4.86
CA PHE A 320 -10.51 19.35 -4.11
C PHE A 320 -11.14 19.57 -2.73
N THR A 321 -10.55 18.98 -1.70
CA THR A 321 -11.15 18.89 -0.35
C THR A 321 -10.56 19.90 0.62
N ALA A 322 -9.27 20.22 0.47
CA ALA A 322 -8.55 21.21 1.25
C ALA A 322 -7.38 21.78 0.43
N ARG A 323 -6.71 22.80 0.98
CA ARG A 323 -5.49 23.34 0.36
C ARG A 323 -4.44 22.23 0.27
N GLY A 324 -3.89 22.03 -0.92
CA GLY A 324 -2.88 20.99 -1.16
C GLY A 324 -3.44 19.57 -1.20
N VAL A 325 -4.76 19.38 -1.04
CA VAL A 325 -5.40 18.05 -0.98
C VAL A 325 -6.39 17.87 -2.12
N TRP A 326 -6.24 16.77 -2.86
CA TRP A 326 -7.21 16.33 -3.86
C TRP A 326 -7.37 14.81 -3.86
N GLU A 327 -8.58 14.36 -4.17
CA GLU A 327 -8.99 12.96 -4.25
C GLU A 327 -9.35 12.62 -5.70
N PHE A 328 -8.78 11.54 -6.24
CA PHE A 328 -9.14 10.98 -7.54
C PHE A 328 -10.16 9.86 -7.33
N SER A 329 -11.25 9.89 -8.09
CA SER A 329 -12.37 8.96 -7.87
C SER A 329 -13.01 8.49 -9.18
N HIS A 330 -13.64 7.32 -9.11
CA HIS A 330 -14.44 6.73 -10.16
C HIS A 330 -15.74 6.19 -9.56
N ALA A 331 -16.89 6.48 -10.18
CA ALA A 331 -18.20 6.02 -9.70
C ALA A 331 -18.50 6.27 -8.20
N GLY A 332 -17.87 7.29 -7.59
CA GLY A 332 -18.02 7.63 -6.17
C GLY A 332 -17.00 6.98 -5.24
N GLU A 333 -16.24 6.01 -5.72
CA GLU A 333 -15.14 5.38 -4.99
C GLU A 333 -13.85 6.18 -5.19
N VAL A 334 -13.15 6.50 -4.09
CA VAL A 334 -11.85 7.19 -4.15
C VAL A 334 -10.78 6.14 -4.46
N LEU A 335 -9.92 6.43 -5.44
CA LEU A 335 -8.84 5.54 -5.91
C LEU A 335 -7.46 5.99 -5.44
N LEU A 336 -7.29 7.30 -5.23
CA LEU A 336 -6.02 7.94 -4.85
C LEU A 336 -6.32 9.23 -4.09
N THR A 337 -5.59 9.47 -3.01
CA THR A 337 -5.57 10.76 -2.32
C THR A 337 -4.18 11.39 -2.41
N MET A 338 -4.10 12.64 -2.86
CA MET A 338 -2.88 13.43 -2.87
C MET A 338 -2.93 14.47 -1.75
N ARG A 339 -1.89 14.54 -0.93
CA ARG A 339 -1.74 15.54 0.14
C ARG A 339 -0.36 16.18 0.06
N ASP A 340 -0.32 17.48 -0.20
CA ASP A 340 0.91 18.27 -0.32
C ASP A 340 1.95 17.62 -1.27
N GLY A 341 1.47 17.00 -2.35
CA GLY A 341 2.29 16.32 -3.35
C GLY A 341 2.65 14.87 -3.02
N ILE A 342 2.24 14.33 -1.85
CA ILE A 342 2.48 12.95 -1.43
C ILE A 342 1.22 12.10 -1.67
N PRO A 343 1.30 11.02 -2.48
CA PRO A 343 0.16 10.18 -2.79
C PRO A 343 -0.02 9.12 -1.72
N HIS A 344 -1.27 8.82 -1.44
CA HIS A 344 -1.67 7.80 -0.49
C HIS A 344 -2.81 6.98 -1.09
N LEU A 345 -2.88 5.72 -0.68
CA LEU A 345 -4.14 5.01 -0.77
C LEU A 345 -5.21 5.79 0.03
N PRO A 346 -6.46 5.80 -0.44
CA PRO A 346 -7.52 6.53 0.23
C PRO A 346 -7.74 6.01 1.65
N ALA A 347 -7.19 6.71 2.63
CA ALA A 347 -7.47 6.44 4.03
C ALA A 347 -8.87 6.97 4.34
N ARG A 348 -9.87 6.10 4.29
CA ARG A 348 -11.18 6.25 4.97
C ARG A 348 -11.78 4.93 5.42
N VAL A 349 -10.99 3.86 5.41
CA VAL A 349 -11.45 2.57 5.89
C VAL A 349 -11.00 2.47 7.34
N LEU A 350 -11.98 2.47 8.25
CA LEU A 350 -11.75 2.01 9.61
C LEU A 350 -11.21 0.58 9.48
N ASP A 351 -10.08 0.27 10.09
CA ASP A 351 -9.61 -1.11 10.19
C ASP A 351 -10.56 -1.85 11.14
N GLU A 352 -11.66 -2.39 10.57
CA GLU A 352 -12.74 -3.00 11.33
C GLU A 352 -12.27 -4.25 12.07
N GLU A 353 -11.38 -5.04 11.47
CA GLU A 353 -10.82 -6.23 12.12
C GLU A 353 -9.98 -5.83 13.35
N TYR A 354 -9.10 -4.84 13.21
CA TYR A 354 -8.34 -4.33 14.36
C TYR A 354 -9.23 -3.63 15.40
N PHE A 355 -10.29 -2.95 14.97
CA PHE A 355 -11.26 -2.34 15.86
C PHE A 355 -11.99 -3.39 16.70
N GLU A 356 -12.53 -4.42 16.05
CA GLU A 356 -13.23 -5.54 16.69
C GLU A 356 -12.29 -6.31 17.64
N ASP A 357 -11.03 -6.52 17.25
CA ASP A 357 -10.01 -7.15 18.11
C ASP A 357 -9.79 -6.37 19.41
N LEU A 358 -9.73 -5.03 19.35
CA LEU A 358 -9.62 -4.21 20.55
C LEU A 358 -10.89 -4.23 21.40
N LEU A 359 -12.07 -4.29 20.78
CA LEU A 359 -13.34 -4.44 21.49
C LEU A 359 -13.35 -5.75 22.28
N ASP A 360 -12.96 -6.87 21.68
CA ASP A 360 -12.84 -8.15 22.37
C ASP A 360 -11.89 -8.08 23.57
N ARG A 361 -10.72 -7.45 23.38
CA ARG A 361 -9.67 -7.39 24.41
C ARG A 361 -10.07 -6.56 25.61
N PHE A 362 -10.71 -5.41 25.40
CA PHE A 362 -11.01 -4.47 26.47
C PHE A 362 -12.44 -4.56 26.98
N PHE A 363 -13.38 -5.00 26.13
CA PHE A 363 -14.81 -4.99 26.38
C PHE A 363 -15.50 -6.27 25.86
N PRO A 364 -15.30 -7.44 26.52
CA PRO A 364 -15.84 -8.73 26.04
C PRO A 364 -17.37 -8.79 25.84
N GLU A 365 -18.11 -7.89 26.48
CA GLU A 365 -19.58 -7.82 26.42
C GLU A 365 -20.07 -6.61 25.61
N ALA A 366 -19.22 -6.05 24.73
CA ALA A 366 -19.54 -4.89 23.92
C ALA A 366 -20.61 -5.18 22.85
N ASP A 367 -21.34 -4.13 22.46
CA ASP A 367 -22.22 -4.15 21.29
C ASP A 367 -21.38 -3.74 20.05
N HIS A 368 -20.76 -4.72 19.40
CA HIS A 368 -19.84 -4.50 18.27
C HIS A 368 -20.50 -3.73 17.13
N ASP A 369 -21.74 -4.09 16.79
CA ASP A 369 -22.48 -3.44 15.70
C ASP A 369 -22.73 -1.96 15.99
N ALA A 370 -23.18 -1.63 17.20
CA ALA A 370 -23.43 -0.25 17.60
C ALA A 370 -22.15 0.60 17.60
N LEU A 371 -21.03 0.04 18.08
CA LEU A 371 -19.75 0.75 18.14
C LEU A 371 -19.13 0.92 16.76
N ARG A 372 -19.24 -0.09 15.88
CA ARG A 372 -18.82 0.01 14.49
C ARG A 372 -19.61 1.07 13.75
N GLU A 373 -20.94 1.06 13.88
CA GLU A 373 -21.78 2.10 13.28
C GLU A 373 -21.36 3.50 13.76
N ALA A 374 -21.11 3.64 15.06
CA ALA A 374 -20.68 4.90 15.65
C ALA A 374 -19.31 5.38 15.12
N ALA A 375 -18.34 4.48 15.00
CA ALA A 375 -17.03 4.79 14.45
C ALA A 375 -17.12 5.20 12.98
N LEU A 376 -17.82 4.42 12.15
CA LEU A 376 -18.03 4.75 10.74
C LEU A 376 -18.77 6.07 10.57
N ALA A 377 -19.80 6.35 11.38
CA ALA A 377 -20.54 7.61 11.35
C ALA A 377 -19.69 8.81 11.74
N ALA A 378 -18.80 8.67 12.74
CA ALA A 378 -17.87 9.71 13.14
C ALA A 378 -16.83 10.03 12.05
N GLY A 379 -16.48 9.04 11.21
CA GLY A 379 -15.55 9.22 10.09
C GLY A 379 -16.12 9.86 8.82
N LYS A 380 -17.44 10.09 8.74
CA LYS A 380 -18.09 10.64 7.53
C LYS A 380 -17.82 12.13 7.28
N HIS A 381 -17.40 12.90 8.29
CA HIS A 381 -17.18 14.33 8.17
C HIS A 381 -15.77 14.71 7.68
N ARG A 382 -15.65 15.92 7.09
CA ARG A 382 -14.39 16.47 6.57
C ARG A 382 -13.48 17.08 7.64
N HIS A 383 -13.97 17.24 8.87
CA HIS A 383 -13.22 17.84 9.98
C HIS A 383 -12.72 16.74 10.91
N GLY A 384 -11.61 17.01 11.62
CA GLY A 384 -11.05 16.03 12.54
C GLY A 384 -11.99 15.77 13.72
N ALA A 385 -12.28 14.50 14.00
CA ALA A 385 -13.17 14.04 15.05
C ALA A 385 -12.43 13.09 16.01
N MET A 386 -13.04 12.83 17.17
CA MET A 386 -12.52 11.84 18.11
C MET A 386 -13.68 11.11 18.79
N LEU A 387 -13.63 9.78 18.76
CA LEU A 387 -14.55 8.90 19.47
C LEU A 387 -13.77 8.17 20.56
N ILE A 388 -14.24 8.26 21.80
CA ILE A 388 -13.66 7.58 22.96
C ILE A 388 -14.65 6.53 23.42
N ILE A 389 -14.23 5.27 23.49
CA ILE A 389 -14.99 4.16 24.03
C ILE A 389 -14.33 3.82 25.36
N SER A 390 -15.04 3.99 26.47
CA SER A 390 -14.49 3.74 27.82
C SER A 390 -15.28 2.65 28.54
N GLY A 391 -14.58 1.76 29.24
CA GLY A 391 -15.19 0.75 30.10
C GLY A 391 -15.94 1.34 31.31
N ASP A 392 -15.60 2.57 31.68
CA ASP A 392 -16.35 3.36 32.66
C ASP A 392 -16.65 4.75 32.10
N ALA A 393 -17.47 4.79 31.04
CA ALA A 393 -17.84 6.04 30.38
C ALA A 393 -18.63 6.99 31.31
N ALA A 394 -19.40 6.47 32.27
CA ALA A 394 -20.15 7.29 33.22
C ALA A 394 -19.21 7.99 34.21
N GLY A 395 -18.27 7.24 34.82
CA GLY A 395 -17.27 7.82 35.71
C GLY A 395 -16.34 8.80 34.99
N GLU A 396 -15.93 8.49 33.75
CA GLU A 396 -15.13 9.40 32.94
C GLU A 396 -15.90 10.66 32.54
N ALA A 397 -17.20 10.57 32.23
CA ALA A 397 -18.03 11.72 31.93
C ALA A 397 -18.19 12.66 33.14
N GLU A 398 -18.25 12.11 34.36
CA GLU A 398 -18.27 12.89 35.60
C GLU A 398 -16.91 13.55 35.86
N ARG A 399 -15.81 12.78 35.76
CA ARG A 399 -14.45 13.25 35.99
C ARG A 399 -14.04 14.37 35.01
N LEU A 400 -14.38 14.20 33.74
CA LEU A 400 -14.06 15.14 32.66
C LEU A 400 -15.11 16.25 32.49
N SER A 401 -16.16 16.29 33.32
CA SER A 401 -17.21 17.32 33.26
C SER A 401 -16.72 18.78 33.31
N PRO A 402 -15.58 19.15 33.95
CA PRO A 402 -15.08 20.52 33.86
C PRO A 402 -14.65 20.95 32.45
N GLN A 403 -14.43 19.98 31.55
CA GLN A 403 -13.95 20.19 30.19
C GLN A 403 -14.71 19.32 29.17
N SER A 404 -15.99 19.05 29.45
CA SER A 404 -16.91 18.34 28.57
C SER A 404 -18.37 18.69 28.93
N TRP A 405 -19.30 18.32 28.06
CA TRP A 405 -20.72 18.37 28.37
C TRP A 405 -21.26 16.96 28.61
N SER A 406 -21.43 16.60 29.88
CA SER A 406 -22.11 15.38 30.26
C SER A 406 -23.57 15.43 29.82
N ILE A 407 -24.07 14.33 29.28
CA ILE A 407 -25.45 14.18 28.79
C ILE A 407 -26.12 13.00 29.48
N GLU A 408 -27.44 12.94 29.42
CA GLU A 408 -28.15 11.71 29.79
C GLU A 408 -27.76 10.59 28.81
N PRO A 409 -27.34 9.40 29.29
CA PRO A 409 -26.83 8.34 28.44
C PRO A 409 -27.80 7.95 27.32
N THR A 410 -27.42 8.23 26.08
CA THR A 410 -28.32 8.12 24.91
C THR A 410 -27.61 7.43 23.75
N ARG A 411 -28.32 6.54 23.03
CA ARG A 411 -27.84 6.02 21.74
C ARG A 411 -28.03 7.08 20.66
N LEU A 412 -26.93 7.52 20.08
CA LEU A 412 -26.95 8.55 19.03
C LEU A 412 -27.21 7.87 17.67
N THR A 413 -28.05 8.48 16.83
CA THR A 413 -28.20 8.02 15.44
C THR A 413 -26.98 8.42 14.63
N SER A 414 -26.74 7.73 13.50
CA SER A 414 -25.69 8.09 12.55
C SER A 414 -25.70 9.58 12.18
N GLU A 415 -26.87 10.18 11.92
CA GLU A 415 -26.99 11.59 11.54
C GLU A 415 -26.60 12.53 12.70
N LEU A 416 -27.00 12.20 13.92
CA LEU A 416 -26.69 13.01 15.10
C LEU A 416 -25.22 12.90 15.48
N LEU A 417 -24.61 11.71 15.37
CA LEU A 417 -23.17 11.51 15.53
C LEU A 417 -22.38 12.37 14.55
N THR A 418 -22.73 12.27 13.27
CA THR A 418 -22.20 13.08 12.17
C THR A 418 -22.32 14.58 12.51
N GLN A 419 -23.48 15.08 12.93
CA GLN A 419 -23.64 16.48 13.35
C GLN A 419 -22.78 16.87 14.57
N LEU A 420 -22.67 16.00 15.57
CA LEU A 420 -21.91 16.29 16.79
C LEU A 420 -20.40 16.33 16.56
N THR A 421 -19.89 15.72 15.48
CA THR A 421 -18.47 15.80 15.12
C THR A 421 -17.99 17.20 14.71
N ASP A 422 -18.91 18.13 14.40
CA ASP A 422 -18.57 19.53 14.14
C ASP A 422 -18.19 20.30 15.43
N MET A 423 -18.47 19.72 16.60
CA MET A 423 -18.02 20.28 17.88
C MET A 423 -16.56 19.97 18.14
N ASP A 424 -15.82 20.95 18.68
CA ASP A 424 -14.46 20.72 19.18
C ASP A 424 -14.48 19.78 20.38
N GLY A 425 -13.55 18.82 20.40
CA GLY A 425 -13.45 17.78 21.42
C GLY A 425 -13.82 16.40 20.89
N ALA A 426 -14.20 15.51 21.80
CA ALA A 426 -14.51 14.12 21.53
C ALA A 426 -15.91 13.73 22.00
N MET A 427 -16.42 12.63 21.47
CA MET A 427 -17.61 11.95 21.98
C MET A 427 -17.17 10.79 22.87
N LEU A 428 -17.74 10.68 24.07
CA LEU A 428 -17.45 9.61 25.02
C LEU A 428 -18.63 8.65 25.07
N VAL A 429 -18.40 7.41 24.65
CA VAL A 429 -19.40 6.33 24.60
C VAL A 429 -19.01 5.16 25.50
N ASP A 430 -20.01 4.43 25.97
CA ASP A 430 -19.81 3.16 26.67
C ASP A 430 -19.72 1.98 25.69
N PRO A 431 -19.36 0.76 26.16
CA PRO A 431 -19.26 -0.42 25.30
C PRO A 431 -20.58 -0.88 24.68
N HIS A 432 -21.73 -0.28 25.06
CA HIS A 432 -23.05 -0.59 24.50
C HIS A 432 -23.55 0.48 23.51
N GLY A 433 -22.65 1.39 23.09
CA GLY A 433 -22.91 2.43 22.11
C GLY A 433 -23.74 3.61 22.63
N ARG A 434 -23.84 3.80 23.95
CA ARG A 434 -24.51 4.98 24.52
C ARG A 434 -23.49 6.08 24.77
N CYS A 435 -23.80 7.28 24.32
CA CYS A 435 -23.00 8.47 24.56
C CYS A 435 -23.30 9.06 25.94
N HIS A 436 -22.26 9.33 26.72
CA HIS A 436 -22.31 9.89 28.07
C HIS A 436 -21.83 11.35 28.12
N ALA A 437 -20.96 11.76 27.19
CA ALA A 437 -20.52 13.15 27.09
C ALA A 437 -20.12 13.55 25.66
N ILE A 438 -20.24 14.83 25.35
CA ILE A 438 -19.84 15.44 24.08
C ILE A 438 -18.88 16.61 24.32
N GLY A 439 -18.08 16.97 23.31
CA GLY A 439 -17.08 18.04 23.44
C GLY A 439 -15.99 17.73 24.46
N VAL A 440 -15.69 16.44 24.66
CA VAL A 440 -14.75 15.96 25.67
C VAL A 440 -13.33 16.35 25.30
N ILE A 441 -12.65 17.07 26.18
CA ILE A 441 -11.22 17.32 26.09
C ILE A 441 -10.51 16.28 26.96
N LEU A 442 -9.70 15.43 26.33
CA LEU A 442 -8.89 14.45 27.05
C LEU A 442 -7.77 15.14 27.83
N ASP A 443 -7.61 14.76 29.10
CA ASP A 443 -6.43 15.03 29.89
C ASP A 443 -5.40 13.90 29.79
N GLY A 444 -4.23 14.09 30.39
CA GLY A 444 -3.21 13.05 30.46
C GLY A 444 -1.81 13.58 30.71
N THR A 445 -0.92 12.69 31.10
CA THR A 445 0.47 13.01 31.45
C THR A 445 1.40 12.79 30.26
N ALA A 446 2.37 13.69 30.08
CA ALA A 446 3.34 13.59 28.99
C ALA A 446 4.45 12.57 29.34
N HIS A 447 4.36 11.37 28.77
CA HIS A 447 5.31 10.26 29.00
C HIS A 447 6.25 9.95 27.81
N GLY A 448 6.35 10.86 26.83
CA GLY A 448 7.34 10.77 25.75
C GLY A 448 6.96 9.87 24.55
N ARG A 449 5.81 9.16 24.60
CA ARG A 449 5.24 8.43 23.45
C ARG A 449 4.48 9.31 22.45
N GLY A 450 4.32 10.60 22.76
CA GLY A 450 3.71 11.57 21.85
C GLY A 450 4.65 11.93 20.70
N ASP A 451 4.08 12.23 19.54
CA ASP A 451 4.81 12.65 18.35
C ASP A 451 4.51 14.14 18.08
N PRO A 452 5.47 15.06 18.30
CA PRO A 452 5.29 16.49 18.04
C PRO A 452 4.89 16.82 16.59
N ALA A 453 5.13 15.93 15.62
CA ALA A 453 4.71 16.11 14.23
C ALA A 453 3.21 15.83 14.01
N ARG A 454 2.54 15.16 14.96
CA ARG A 454 1.13 14.80 14.88
C ARG A 454 0.23 15.84 15.54
N GLY A 455 -1.05 15.86 15.13
CA GLY A 455 -2.04 16.80 15.64
C GLY A 455 -2.35 16.64 17.14
N SER A 456 -2.92 17.69 17.74
CA SER A 456 -3.26 17.74 19.17
C SER A 456 -4.22 16.62 19.60
N ARG A 457 -5.21 16.26 18.77
CA ARG A 457 -6.13 15.15 19.02
C ARG A 457 -5.39 13.83 19.23
N PHE A 458 -4.49 13.49 18.32
CA PHE A 458 -3.67 12.28 18.41
C PHE A 458 -2.80 12.28 19.67
N ASN A 459 -2.07 13.38 19.91
CA ASN A 459 -1.19 13.49 21.06
C ASN A 459 -1.93 13.49 22.41
N ASN A 460 -3.12 14.08 22.48
CA ASN A 460 -3.96 14.02 23.68
C ASN A 460 -4.51 12.61 23.91
N ALA A 461 -4.89 11.90 22.86
CA ALA A 461 -5.29 10.51 22.96
C ALA A 461 -4.15 9.62 23.50
N ILE A 462 -2.92 9.79 23.02
CA ILE A 462 -1.76 9.05 23.56
C ILE A 462 -1.54 9.36 25.04
N ARG A 463 -1.56 10.65 25.44
CA ARG A 463 -1.37 11.04 26.85
C ARG A 463 -2.45 10.48 27.76
N TYR A 464 -3.70 10.52 27.31
CA TYR A 464 -4.82 9.91 28.02
C TYR A 464 -4.62 8.41 28.16
N LEU A 465 -4.24 7.76 27.05
CA LEU A 465 -4.05 6.32 27.02
C LEU A 465 -2.89 5.85 27.91
N ASP A 466 -1.85 6.66 28.08
CA ASP A 466 -0.69 6.44 28.95
C ASP A 466 -0.91 6.86 30.42
N SER A 467 -2.08 7.42 30.77
CA SER A 467 -2.39 7.83 32.14
C SER A 467 -3.14 6.73 32.91
N ASP A 468 -3.37 6.92 34.21
CA ASP A 468 -4.24 6.04 34.99
C ASP A 468 -5.71 6.32 34.61
N ARG A 469 -6.37 5.33 34.02
CA ARG A 469 -7.71 5.44 33.42
C ARG A 469 -8.34 4.05 33.27
N PRO A 470 -9.67 3.98 33.08
CA PRO A 470 -10.32 2.74 32.66
C PRO A 470 -9.81 2.23 31.29
N PRO A 471 -10.02 0.95 30.97
CA PRO A 471 -9.83 0.42 29.63
C PRO A 471 -10.59 1.28 28.61
N ALA A 472 -9.90 1.69 27.55
CA ALA A 472 -10.41 2.66 26.60
C ALA A 472 -9.80 2.46 25.22
N ILE A 473 -10.63 2.69 24.20
CA ILE A 473 -10.25 2.78 22.80
C ILE A 473 -10.52 4.21 22.35
N VAL A 474 -9.56 4.83 21.66
CA VAL A 474 -9.74 6.16 21.09
C VAL A 474 -9.56 6.08 19.58
N VAL A 475 -10.62 6.40 18.85
CA VAL A 475 -10.57 6.52 17.39
C VAL A 475 -10.40 7.99 17.03
N VAL A 476 -9.25 8.32 16.47
CA VAL A 476 -8.89 9.69 16.07
C VAL A 476 -9.03 9.82 14.56
N TYR A 477 -10.00 10.64 14.14
CA TYR A 477 -10.20 11.03 12.76
C TYR A 477 -9.44 12.32 12.52
N SER A 478 -8.44 12.27 11.67
CA SER A 478 -7.66 13.46 11.33
C SER A 478 -8.32 14.21 10.18
N SER A 479 -8.15 15.54 10.13
CA SER A 479 -8.69 16.37 9.04
C SER A 479 -8.09 16.03 7.68
N ASP A 480 -6.96 15.32 7.67
CA ASP A 480 -6.25 14.84 6.49
C ASP A 480 -6.73 13.45 6.01
N GLY A 481 -7.81 12.92 6.59
CA GLY A 481 -8.46 11.64 6.24
C GLY A 481 -7.96 10.43 7.02
N VAL A 482 -6.85 10.54 7.74
CA VAL A 482 -6.29 9.38 8.46
C VAL A 482 -7.13 9.05 9.69
N ILE A 483 -7.58 7.79 9.77
CA ILE A 483 -8.21 7.22 10.96
C ILE A 483 -7.13 6.49 11.75
N ASN A 484 -6.97 6.82 13.03
CA ASN A 484 -6.07 6.09 13.94
C ASN A 484 -6.92 5.47 15.05
N ILE A 485 -6.85 4.15 15.17
CA ILE A 485 -7.46 3.43 16.29
C ILE A 485 -6.36 3.23 17.34
N LEU A 486 -6.59 3.73 18.55
CA LEU A 486 -5.64 3.70 19.65
C LEU A 486 -6.22 2.92 20.84
N PRO A 487 -5.41 2.18 21.63
CA PRO A 487 -3.96 2.01 21.49
C PRO A 487 -3.56 1.21 20.23
N GLN A 488 -2.31 1.32 19.81
CA GLN A 488 -1.71 0.51 18.73
C GLN A 488 -0.99 -0.68 19.38
N LEU A 489 -1.65 -1.84 19.36
CA LEU A 489 -1.19 -3.09 19.98
C LEU A 489 -0.74 -4.04 18.89
N HIS A 490 0.19 -4.94 19.23
CA HIS A 490 0.53 -6.06 18.38
C HIS A 490 -0.67 -7.02 18.21
N PRO A 491 -0.81 -7.69 17.04
CA PRO A 491 -1.89 -8.66 16.79
C PRO A 491 -1.95 -9.79 17.83
N ARG A 492 -3.13 -10.39 18.05
CA ARG A 492 -3.21 -11.68 18.74
C ARG A 492 -2.75 -12.78 17.80
N ILE A 493 -1.96 -13.73 18.29
CA ILE A 493 -1.49 -14.87 17.50
C ILE A 493 -1.60 -16.18 18.29
N GLU A 494 -1.65 -17.30 17.60
CA GLU A 494 -1.56 -18.61 18.25
C GLU A 494 -0.14 -18.83 18.81
N LYS A 495 -0.05 -19.32 20.05
CA LYS A 495 1.24 -19.68 20.69
C LYS A 495 2.06 -20.64 19.82
N GLN A 496 1.39 -21.52 19.08
CA GLN A 496 2.05 -22.52 18.25
C GLN A 496 2.86 -21.88 17.12
N ILE A 497 2.40 -20.76 16.53
CA ILE A 497 3.13 -20.05 15.47
C ILE A 497 4.51 -19.59 15.96
N VAL A 498 4.57 -19.05 17.19
CA VAL A 498 5.83 -18.62 17.82
C VAL A 498 6.73 -19.82 18.11
N ILE A 499 6.15 -20.87 18.68
CA ILE A 499 6.89 -22.11 19.00
C ILE A 499 7.47 -22.74 17.73
N ASP A 500 6.70 -22.80 16.65
CA ASP A 500 7.13 -23.36 15.38
C ASP A 500 8.25 -22.54 14.75
N ALA A 501 8.13 -21.20 14.73
CA ALA A 501 9.18 -20.32 14.23
C ALA A 501 10.49 -20.51 15.01
N ILE A 502 10.41 -20.59 16.34
CA ILE A 502 11.57 -20.86 17.21
C ILE A 502 12.17 -22.23 16.89
N ASN A 503 11.36 -23.29 16.85
CA ASN A 503 11.83 -24.64 16.59
C ASN A 503 12.48 -24.77 15.21
N CYS A 504 11.87 -24.16 14.19
CA CYS A 504 12.42 -24.08 12.84
C CYS A 504 13.80 -23.42 12.84
N TYR A 505 13.95 -22.28 13.51
CA TYR A 505 15.25 -21.61 13.58
C TYR A 505 16.28 -22.42 14.37
N LEU A 506 15.92 -22.94 15.55
CA LEU A 506 16.83 -23.74 16.37
C LEU A 506 17.30 -25.01 15.64
N ALA A 507 16.42 -25.65 14.88
CA ALA A 507 16.76 -26.79 14.04
C ALA A 507 17.70 -26.39 12.90
N ALA A 508 17.40 -25.29 12.20
CA ALA A 508 18.24 -24.78 11.10
C ALA A 508 19.65 -24.37 11.58
N ALA A 509 19.73 -23.67 12.72
CA ALA A 509 20.98 -23.23 13.33
C ALA A 509 21.82 -24.38 13.91
N SER A 510 21.18 -25.50 14.26
CA SER A 510 21.84 -26.67 14.85
C SER A 510 22.19 -27.76 13.83
N ALA A 511 21.76 -27.63 12.57
CA ALA A 511 22.00 -28.60 11.51
C ALA A 511 23.50 -28.87 11.28
N GLU A 512 23.84 -30.11 10.94
CA GLU A 512 25.22 -30.50 10.61
C GLU A 512 25.76 -29.74 9.39
N SER A 513 24.89 -29.49 8.40
CA SER A 513 25.15 -28.62 7.25
C SER A 513 24.26 -27.38 7.35
N LEU A 514 24.89 -26.22 7.55
CA LEU A 514 24.22 -24.94 7.79
C LEU A 514 23.76 -24.34 6.45
N LYS A 515 22.44 -24.36 6.22
CA LYS A 515 21.81 -23.70 5.05
C LYS A 515 21.44 -22.27 5.41
N LEU A 516 22.30 -21.32 5.03
CA LEU A 516 22.20 -19.94 5.50
C LEU A 516 20.90 -19.23 5.15
N LYS A 517 20.33 -19.39 3.96
CA LYS A 517 19.05 -18.72 3.70
C LYS A 517 17.94 -19.35 4.53
N GLY A 518 17.84 -20.68 4.61
CA GLY A 518 16.85 -21.32 5.47
C GLY A 518 17.00 -20.86 6.93
N CYS A 519 18.24 -20.69 7.39
CA CYS A 519 18.55 -20.12 8.70
C CYS A 519 18.15 -18.64 8.80
N ASN A 520 18.40 -17.82 7.76
CA ASN A 520 18.06 -16.40 7.72
C ASN A 520 16.55 -16.18 7.59
N GLU A 521 15.83 -16.99 6.82
CA GLU A 521 14.37 -16.98 6.69
C GLU A 521 13.72 -17.39 8.00
N ALA A 522 14.21 -18.46 8.63
CA ALA A 522 13.74 -18.84 9.97
C ALA A 522 14.07 -17.75 11.00
N TRP A 523 15.22 -17.09 10.88
CA TRP A 523 15.58 -15.96 11.75
C TRP A 523 14.71 -14.72 11.50
N ASP A 524 14.40 -14.40 10.25
CA ASP A 524 13.53 -13.29 9.87
C ASP A 524 12.09 -13.56 10.36
N ALA A 525 11.63 -14.82 10.32
CA ALA A 525 10.38 -15.25 10.93
C ALA A 525 10.40 -15.03 12.46
N VAL A 526 11.46 -15.47 13.14
CA VAL A 526 11.64 -15.21 14.60
C VAL A 526 11.66 -13.71 14.90
N LYS A 527 12.36 -12.91 14.08
CA LYS A 527 12.41 -11.45 14.24
C LYS A 527 11.06 -10.79 14.07
N SER A 528 10.24 -11.26 13.12
CA SER A 528 8.89 -10.74 12.95
C SER A 528 7.99 -10.98 14.17
N LEU A 529 8.39 -11.94 15.02
CA LEU A 529 7.68 -12.34 16.24
C LEU A 529 8.42 -11.93 17.52
N CYS A 530 9.40 -11.03 17.44
CA CYS A 530 10.26 -10.71 18.59
C CYS A 530 9.48 -10.21 19.81
N PHE A 531 8.37 -9.49 19.59
CA PHE A 531 7.47 -9.01 20.64
C PHE A 531 6.93 -10.15 21.53
N TYR A 532 6.71 -11.34 20.97
CA TYR A 532 6.05 -12.46 21.66
C TYR A 532 7.02 -13.40 22.38
N LEU A 533 8.32 -13.10 22.35
CA LEU A 533 9.35 -14.00 22.87
C LEU A 533 9.52 -13.82 24.39
N SER A 534 9.45 -14.92 25.12
CA SER A 534 9.83 -14.96 26.54
C SER A 534 11.34 -14.82 26.71
N SER A 535 11.77 -14.40 27.90
CA SER A 535 13.19 -14.29 28.26
C SER A 535 13.99 -15.58 27.95
N ALA A 536 13.44 -16.75 28.32
CA ALA A 536 14.09 -18.04 28.05
C ALA A 536 14.21 -18.35 26.55
N GLN A 537 13.24 -17.94 25.74
CA GLN A 537 13.28 -18.11 24.28
C GLN A 537 14.30 -17.16 23.66
N CYS A 538 14.33 -15.88 24.05
CA CYS A 538 15.34 -14.91 23.61
C CYS A 538 16.76 -15.43 23.88
N GLU A 539 17.02 -15.92 25.09
CA GLU A 539 18.31 -16.52 25.43
C GLU A 539 18.67 -17.72 24.56
N ALA A 540 17.72 -18.63 24.31
CA ALA A 540 17.96 -19.80 23.47
C ALA A 540 18.29 -19.41 22.02
N LEU A 541 17.53 -18.45 21.47
CA LEU A 541 17.70 -17.91 20.13
C LEU A 541 19.04 -17.16 19.97
N ASN A 542 19.40 -16.32 20.95
CA ASN A 542 20.68 -15.60 20.95
C ASN A 542 21.87 -16.56 21.02
N ARG A 543 21.78 -17.62 21.84
CA ARG A 543 22.82 -18.69 21.87
C ARG A 543 22.93 -19.42 20.53
N ALA A 544 21.80 -19.77 19.91
CA ALA A 544 21.79 -20.42 18.61
C ALA A 544 22.37 -19.49 17.52
N ARG A 545 22.02 -18.20 17.55
CA ARG A 545 22.58 -17.19 16.63
C ARG A 545 24.08 -17.00 16.79
N ALA A 546 24.60 -16.93 18.02
CA ALA A 546 26.04 -16.81 18.23
C ALA A 546 26.83 -17.93 17.52
N ARG A 547 26.28 -19.15 17.51
CA ARG A 547 26.86 -20.28 16.75
C ARG A 547 26.82 -20.06 15.23
N VAL A 548 25.72 -19.51 14.70
CA VAL A 548 25.59 -19.18 13.27
C VAL A 548 26.58 -18.07 12.91
N ASP A 549 26.67 -17.02 13.73
CA ASP A 549 27.59 -15.90 13.57
C ASP A 549 29.06 -16.39 13.58
N GLU A 550 29.45 -17.30 14.48
CA GLU A 550 30.78 -17.95 14.48
C GLU A 550 31.06 -18.75 13.21
N TRP A 551 30.03 -19.42 12.67
CA TRP A 551 30.15 -20.14 11.42
C TRP A 551 30.33 -19.16 10.24
N GLU A 552 29.58 -18.05 10.21
CA GLU A 552 29.75 -17.01 9.21
C GLU A 552 31.14 -16.38 9.28
N GLU A 553 31.68 -16.10 10.47
CA GLU A 553 33.03 -15.56 10.67
C GLU A 553 34.12 -16.45 10.07
N ARG A 554 33.92 -17.78 10.09
CA ARG A 554 34.88 -18.73 9.52
C ARG A 554 34.75 -18.92 8.01
N ASN A 555 33.61 -18.54 7.41
CA ASN A 555 33.28 -18.88 6.03
C ASN A 555 32.96 -17.66 5.12
N ARG A 556 32.84 -16.43 5.67
CA ARG A 556 32.49 -15.20 4.93
C ARG A 556 33.38 -14.01 5.30
N THR A 557 33.47 -13.05 4.38
CA THR A 557 34.27 -11.82 4.51
C THR A 557 33.50 -10.61 5.04
N LEU A 558 32.17 -10.67 5.13
CA LEU A 558 31.29 -9.60 5.58
C LEU A 558 30.43 -10.06 6.76
N ARG A 559 30.28 -9.19 7.77
CA ARG A 559 29.52 -9.43 9.00
C ARG A 559 28.35 -8.45 9.10
N ILE A 560 27.14 -8.96 9.34
CA ILE A 560 26.00 -8.14 9.75
C ILE A 560 25.89 -8.27 11.28
N ILE A 561 26.35 -7.25 12.01
CA ILE A 561 26.20 -7.23 13.48
C ILE A 561 24.75 -6.92 13.80
N LYS A 562 24.05 -7.88 14.42
CA LYS A 562 22.67 -7.71 14.91
C LYS A 562 22.70 -7.69 16.44
N SER A 563 21.92 -6.79 17.04
CA SER A 563 21.68 -6.76 18.48
C SER A 563 21.01 -8.05 18.94
N ASP A 564 21.26 -8.43 20.19
CA ASP A 564 20.57 -9.56 20.82
C ASP A 564 19.08 -9.28 20.97
N LEU A 565 18.29 -10.35 20.93
CA LEU A 565 16.87 -10.28 21.23
C LEU A 565 16.68 -10.11 22.74
N GLU A 566 15.81 -9.17 23.12
CA GLU A 566 15.38 -8.94 24.50
C GLU A 566 13.86 -9.12 24.57
N PRO A 567 13.32 -9.66 25.68
CA PRO A 567 11.88 -9.76 25.86
C PRO A 567 11.26 -8.36 25.95
N ASP A 568 10.10 -8.18 25.31
CA ASP A 568 9.39 -6.90 25.34
C ASP A 568 8.60 -6.77 26.66
N PRO A 569 8.75 -5.66 27.41
CA PRO A 569 8.04 -5.46 28.67
C PRO A 569 6.52 -5.32 28.53
N ASP A 570 6.01 -4.94 27.35
CA ASP A 570 4.58 -4.76 27.10
C ASP A 570 3.88 -6.09 26.75
N MET A 571 4.65 -7.16 26.51
CA MET A 571 4.14 -8.50 26.22
C MET A 571 3.46 -9.14 27.45
N ASN A 572 2.25 -9.65 27.28
CA ASN A 572 1.50 -10.39 28.31
C ASN A 572 0.51 -11.40 27.68
N ASP A 573 -0.27 -12.11 28.51
CA ASP A 573 -1.14 -13.19 28.05
C ASP A 573 -2.31 -12.75 27.15
N SER A 574 -2.67 -11.46 27.12
CA SER A 574 -3.75 -10.95 26.25
C SER A 574 -3.42 -10.95 24.75
N TYR A 575 -2.17 -11.23 24.39
CA TYR A 575 -1.71 -11.30 23.00
C TYR A 575 -1.80 -12.71 22.38
N TRP A 576 -2.35 -13.66 23.13
CA TRP A 576 -2.58 -15.03 22.65
C TRP A 576 -4.04 -15.24 22.26
N LEU A 577 -4.25 -15.99 21.17
CA LEU A 577 -5.57 -16.51 20.75
C LEU A 577 -5.99 -17.74 21.57
#